data_AF-A0A7X7TC82-F1
#
_entry.id   AF-A0A7X7TC82-F1
#
_cell.length_a   1.000
_cell.length_b   1.000
_cell.length_c   1.000
_cell.angle_alpha   90.00
_cell.angle_beta   90.00
_cell.angle_gamma   90.00
#
_symmetry.space_group_name_H-M   'P 1'
#
loop_
_entity.id
_entity.type
_entity.pdbx_description
1 polymer ?
#
loop_
_entity_poly.entity_id
_entity_poly.type
_entity_poly.pdbx_seq_one_letter_code
_entity_poly.pdbx_strand_id
1 'polypeptide(L)'
;MAISSGWKFQFRAFISLLVTISFVAMVISGVMMFFTPPGRIANWTGWKLYGLTKEQWTAIHLSFSAMFLISSLIHIWLNGRALLGYFRNRMTKILLLRSEWIIALVLCGLLLWGTLADVSPFNQVFALREKAKRIWDNSSQRAPLPHAELLTLVQVADASGRDVATLRANLDAQKIQADWDTEFFGVVAERYGMTPMELYGIAVGRTGQGRGPGGGQGRQSIDDESHAGFGQGGRGAGGSGGLGTGGGGPGAGYGRMTLQGICSAEKIEIQTALDRLAKAGIMAKPDQTLRQIAEVSGLRPSEIIEWIKPISNE
;
A
#
# COMPACT_ATOMS: atom_id res chain seq x y z
N MET A 1 37.99 37.47 -32.32
CA MET A 1 38.05 36.02 -32.04
C MET A 1 36.66 35.61 -31.54
N ALA A 2 35.80 35.15 -32.44
CA ALA A 2 34.42 34.79 -32.09
C ALA A 2 34.38 33.31 -31.69
N ILE A 3 34.18 33.03 -30.41
CA ILE A 3 33.91 31.67 -29.93
C ILE A 3 32.41 31.46 -29.96
N SER A 4 31.87 31.08 -31.12
CA SER A 4 30.51 30.56 -31.22
C SER A 4 30.52 29.06 -30.94
N SER A 5 30.58 28.68 -29.66
CA SER A 5 30.19 27.31 -29.27
C SER A 5 28.66 27.24 -29.24
N GLY A 6 28.05 27.17 -30.43
CA GLY A 6 26.62 26.97 -30.59
C GLY A 6 26.26 25.55 -30.16
N TRP A 7 25.97 25.35 -28.88
CA TRP A 7 25.47 24.07 -28.37
C TRP A 7 24.08 23.83 -28.98
N LYS A 8 24.02 23.04 -30.07
CA LYS A 8 22.76 22.64 -30.70
C LYS A 8 22.17 21.49 -29.89
N PHE A 9 21.13 21.77 -29.12
CA PHE A 9 20.42 20.77 -28.34
C PHE A 9 19.86 19.66 -29.25
N GLN A 10 20.32 18.43 -29.07
CA GLN A 10 19.89 17.29 -29.86
C GLN A 10 18.64 16.65 -29.25
N PHE A 11 17.46 17.16 -29.62
CA PHE A 11 16.18 16.73 -29.03
C PHE A 11 15.95 15.21 -29.10
N ARG A 12 16.33 14.55 -30.21
CA ARG A 12 16.21 13.09 -30.37
C ARG A 12 17.08 12.32 -29.37
N ALA A 13 18.33 12.73 -29.19
CA ALA A 13 19.26 12.11 -28.25
C ALA A 13 18.80 12.33 -26.80
N PHE A 14 18.33 13.54 -26.50
CA PHE A 14 17.73 13.88 -25.21
C PHE A 14 16.56 12.97 -24.86
N ILE A 15 15.58 12.81 -25.76
CA ILE A 15 14.42 11.93 -25.51
C ILE A 15 14.84 10.47 -25.31
N SER A 16 15.81 9.98 -26.09
CA SER A 16 16.34 8.62 -25.90
C SER A 16 17.01 8.41 -24.54
N LEU A 17 17.79 9.40 -24.09
CA LEU A 17 18.42 9.37 -22.77
C LEU A 17 17.37 9.47 -21.66
N LEU A 18 16.35 10.31 -21.83
CA LEU A 18 15.25 10.46 -20.88
C LEU A 18 14.47 9.16 -20.68
N VAL A 19 14.13 8.44 -21.76
CA VAL A 19 13.52 7.10 -21.70
C VAL A 19 14.42 6.12 -20.94
N THR A 20 15.72 6.14 -21.20
CA THR A 20 16.69 5.23 -20.56
C THR A 20 16.81 5.48 -19.07
N ILE A 21 16.98 6.74 -18.66
CA ILE A 21 17.13 7.11 -17.25
C ILE A 21 15.81 6.86 -16.48
N SER A 22 14.66 7.20 -17.08
CA SER A 22 13.36 6.95 -16.44
C SER A 22 13.06 5.46 -16.33
N PHE A 23 13.48 4.63 -17.30
CA PHE A 23 13.42 3.17 -17.19
C PHE A 23 14.25 2.63 -16.02
N VAL A 24 15.49 3.09 -15.87
CA VAL A 24 16.36 2.68 -14.74
C VAL A 24 15.73 3.08 -13.40
N ALA A 25 15.24 4.32 -13.30
CA ALA A 25 14.55 4.80 -12.10
C ALA A 25 13.29 3.96 -11.78
N MET A 26 12.53 3.57 -12.81
CA MET A 26 11.37 2.69 -12.70
C MET A 26 11.72 1.30 -12.18
N VAL A 27 12.79 0.69 -12.69
CA VAL A 27 13.26 -0.62 -12.23
C VAL A 27 13.71 -0.56 -10.78
N ILE A 28 14.54 0.43 -10.42
CA ILE A 28 15.05 0.58 -9.05
C ILE A 28 13.87 0.79 -8.08
N SER A 29 12.98 1.74 -8.37
CA SER A 29 11.83 2.02 -7.51
C SER A 29 10.85 0.84 -7.45
N GLY A 30 10.66 0.10 -8.55
CA GLY A 30 9.85 -1.12 -8.58
C GLY A 30 10.43 -2.25 -7.72
N VAL A 31 11.75 -2.45 -7.76
CA VAL A 31 12.46 -3.40 -6.89
C VAL A 31 12.35 -2.98 -5.43
N MET A 32 12.55 -1.71 -5.11
CA MET A 32 12.36 -1.23 -3.73
C MET A 32 10.95 -1.52 -3.24
N MET A 33 9.93 -1.20 -4.06
CA MET A 33 8.52 -1.48 -3.76
C MET A 33 8.20 -2.97 -3.63
N PHE A 34 8.94 -3.86 -4.30
CA PHE A 34 8.80 -5.31 -4.15
C PHE A 34 9.14 -5.78 -2.73
N PHE A 35 10.14 -5.17 -2.10
CA PHE A 35 10.56 -5.48 -0.73
C PHE A 35 9.83 -4.67 0.36
N THR A 36 9.10 -3.61 -0.01
CA THR A 36 8.36 -2.79 0.96
C THR A 36 7.35 -3.63 1.76
N PRO A 37 7.27 -3.43 3.09
CA PRO A 37 6.27 -4.10 3.90
C PRO A 37 4.83 -3.71 3.48
N PRO A 38 3.82 -4.53 3.86
CA PRO A 38 2.41 -4.12 3.81
C PRO A 38 2.21 -2.74 4.44
N GLY A 39 1.28 -1.94 3.89
CA GLY A 39 1.10 -0.54 4.32
C GLY A 39 0.86 -0.39 5.82
N ARG A 40 0.08 -1.33 6.39
CA ARG A 40 -0.14 -1.43 7.84
C ARG A 40 1.16 -1.51 8.63
N ILE A 41 2.07 -2.41 8.25
CA ILE A 41 3.34 -2.61 8.95
C ILE A 41 4.24 -1.40 8.74
N ALA A 42 4.30 -0.88 7.51
CA ALA A 42 5.10 0.30 7.19
C ALA A 42 4.73 1.51 8.05
N ASN A 43 3.44 1.80 8.19
CA ASN A 43 2.93 2.91 8.99
C ASN A 43 3.13 2.65 10.49
N TRP A 44 2.82 1.44 10.95
CA TRP A 44 2.90 1.07 12.35
C TRP A 44 4.33 1.14 12.91
N THR A 45 5.31 0.63 12.15
CA THR A 45 6.72 0.61 12.56
C THR A 45 7.48 1.87 12.15
N GLY A 46 6.84 2.82 11.47
CA GLY A 46 7.52 3.98 10.87
C GLY A 46 8.64 3.58 9.90
N TRP A 47 8.42 2.54 9.09
CA TRP A 47 9.44 1.98 8.20
C TRP A 47 9.97 3.02 7.22
N LYS A 48 11.29 3.16 7.16
CA LYS A 48 12.01 3.98 6.20
C LYS A 48 13.13 3.16 5.57
N LEU A 49 13.27 3.26 4.25
CA LEU A 49 14.39 2.68 3.50
C LEU A 49 15.12 3.79 2.77
N TYR A 50 16.43 3.90 3.03
CA TYR A 50 17.24 5.06 2.61
C TYR A 50 16.65 6.41 3.05
N GLY A 51 16.01 6.43 4.23
CA GLY A 51 15.36 7.63 4.77
C GLY A 51 14.00 7.97 4.15
N LEU A 52 13.56 7.23 3.14
CA LEU A 52 12.29 7.44 2.47
C LEU A 52 11.20 6.49 2.98
N THR A 53 9.99 7.00 3.13
CA THR A 53 8.81 6.19 3.47
C THR A 53 8.34 5.39 2.26
N LYS A 54 7.45 4.42 2.50
CA LYS A 54 6.81 3.65 1.43
C LYS A 54 6.06 4.54 0.44
N GLU A 55 5.36 5.56 0.94
CA GLU A 55 4.58 6.51 0.16
C GLU A 55 5.50 7.33 -0.75
N GLN A 56 6.66 7.73 -0.24
CA GLN A 56 7.66 8.46 -1.04
C GLN A 56 8.25 7.59 -2.14
N TRP A 57 8.59 6.33 -1.85
CA TRP A 57 9.00 5.37 -2.88
C TRP A 57 7.91 5.14 -3.94
N THR A 58 6.65 5.08 -3.52
CA THR A 58 5.48 4.98 -4.41
C THR A 58 5.37 6.22 -5.30
N ALA A 59 5.51 7.41 -4.73
CA ALA A 59 5.43 8.68 -5.45
C ALA A 59 6.55 8.82 -6.50
N ILE A 60 7.77 8.42 -6.14
CA ILE A 60 8.90 8.35 -7.07
C ILE A 60 8.56 7.41 -8.22
N HIS A 61 8.12 6.18 -7.93
CA HIS A 61 7.79 5.19 -8.96
C HIS A 61 6.71 5.71 -9.92
N LEU A 62 5.62 6.28 -9.39
CA LEU A 62 4.53 6.80 -10.20
C LEU A 62 4.96 7.98 -11.07
N SER A 63 5.76 8.89 -10.52
CA SER A 63 6.27 10.05 -11.25
C SER A 63 7.18 9.64 -12.41
N PHE A 64 8.09 8.69 -12.17
CA PHE A 64 8.95 8.14 -13.23
C PHE A 64 8.16 7.26 -14.20
N SER A 65 7.08 6.59 -13.79
CA SER A 65 6.17 5.85 -14.68
C SER A 65 5.52 6.78 -15.70
N ALA A 66 4.97 7.91 -15.23
CA ALA A 66 4.33 8.89 -16.09
C ALA A 66 5.33 9.53 -17.05
N MET A 67 6.52 9.92 -16.54
CA MET A 67 7.62 10.45 -17.36
C MET A 67 8.06 9.43 -18.42
N PHE A 68 8.25 8.16 -18.05
CA PHE A 68 8.64 7.08 -18.96
C PHE A 68 7.58 6.86 -20.04
N LEU A 69 6.29 6.88 -19.69
CA LEU A 69 5.20 6.71 -20.64
C LEU A 69 5.18 7.84 -21.68
N ILE A 70 5.20 9.11 -21.23
CA ILE A 70 5.18 10.27 -22.13
C ILE A 70 6.42 10.28 -23.01
N SER A 71 7.60 10.11 -22.43
CA SER A 71 8.86 10.10 -23.19
C SER A 71 8.95 8.93 -24.16
N SER A 72 8.40 7.75 -23.83
CA SER A 72 8.32 6.60 -24.73
C SER A 72 7.41 6.87 -25.93
N LEU A 73 6.27 7.52 -25.75
CA LEU A 73 5.39 7.92 -26.86
C LEU A 73 6.09 8.90 -27.80
N ILE A 74 6.76 9.92 -27.24
CA ILE A 74 7.56 10.87 -28.03
C ILE A 74 8.71 10.14 -28.74
N HIS A 75 9.37 9.21 -28.06
CA HIS A 75 10.45 8.42 -28.63
C HIS A 75 9.98 7.58 -29.82
N ILE A 76 8.83 6.91 -29.72
CA ILE A 76 8.21 6.15 -30.81
C ILE A 76 7.85 7.08 -31.96
N TRP A 77 7.26 8.25 -31.68
CA TRP A 77 6.90 9.21 -32.71
C TRP A 77 8.12 9.74 -33.47
N LEU A 78 9.18 10.16 -32.77
CA LEU A 78 10.40 10.66 -33.39
C LEU A 78 11.15 9.58 -34.18
N ASN A 79 11.15 8.33 -33.69
CA ASN A 79 11.89 7.21 -34.26
C ASN A 79 11.02 6.24 -35.06
N GLY A 80 9.77 6.60 -35.37
CA GLY A 80 8.80 5.72 -36.04
C GLY A 80 9.29 5.20 -37.38
N ARG A 81 10.08 5.98 -38.13
CA ARG A 81 10.69 5.52 -39.39
C ARG A 81 11.74 4.41 -39.17
N ALA A 82 12.52 4.49 -38.10
CA ALA A 82 13.48 3.45 -37.75
C ALA A 82 12.74 2.19 -37.26
N LEU A 83 11.69 2.37 -36.44
CA LEU A 83 10.82 1.29 -35.99
C LEU A 83 10.13 0.58 -37.18
N LEU A 84 9.54 1.33 -38.12
CA LEU A 84 8.96 0.83 -39.36
C LEU A 84 10.01 0.18 -40.29
N GLY A 85 11.27 0.59 -40.20
CA GLY A 85 12.39 -0.03 -40.89
C GLY A 85 12.59 -1.50 -40.50
N TYR A 86 12.28 -1.89 -39.26
CA TYR A 86 12.30 -3.30 -38.84
C TYR A 86 11.17 -4.13 -39.48
N PHE A 87 10.09 -3.48 -39.95
CA PHE A 87 8.99 -4.14 -40.67
C PHE A 87 9.20 -4.18 -42.19
N ARG A 88 9.97 -3.23 -42.74
CA ARG A 88 10.14 -3.12 -44.19
C ARG A 88 11.22 -4.09 -44.68
N ASN A 89 10.81 -5.10 -45.44
CA ASN A 89 11.77 -5.91 -46.18
C ASN A 89 12.41 -5.04 -47.29
N ARG A 90 13.75 -5.00 -47.33
CA ARG A 90 14.51 -4.09 -48.20
C ARG A 90 14.28 -4.40 -49.69
N MET A 91 13.82 -5.62 -50.01
CA MET A 91 13.59 -6.12 -51.37
C MET A 91 12.14 -6.10 -51.85
N THR A 92 11.14 -6.36 -50.99
CA THR A 92 9.76 -6.60 -51.47
C THR A 92 8.76 -5.48 -51.16
N LYS A 93 9.10 -4.48 -50.33
CA LYS A 93 8.20 -3.36 -49.92
C LYS A 93 6.85 -3.79 -49.29
N ILE A 94 6.59 -5.08 -49.10
CA ILE A 94 5.40 -5.64 -48.44
C ILE A 94 5.66 -5.76 -46.94
N LEU A 95 4.69 -5.37 -46.12
CA LEU A 95 4.68 -5.55 -44.66
C LEU A 95 4.36 -7.00 -44.30
N LEU A 96 5.32 -7.90 -44.49
CA LEU A 96 5.21 -9.26 -43.94
C LEU A 96 5.61 -9.23 -42.45
N LEU A 97 4.75 -9.76 -41.57
CA LEU A 97 5.12 -10.02 -40.18
C LEU A 97 6.34 -10.92 -40.18
N ARG A 98 7.50 -10.39 -39.78
CA ARG A 98 8.70 -11.22 -39.66
C ARG A 98 8.51 -12.21 -38.50
N SER A 99 9.16 -13.36 -38.59
CA SER A 99 9.08 -14.43 -37.59
C SER A 99 9.44 -13.95 -36.18
N GLU A 100 10.33 -12.97 -36.05
CA GLU A 100 10.72 -12.38 -34.76
C GLU A 100 9.54 -11.69 -34.04
N TRP A 101 8.62 -11.07 -34.78
CA TRP A 101 7.43 -10.45 -34.18
C TRP A 101 6.42 -11.49 -33.70
N ILE A 102 6.25 -12.56 -34.48
CA ILE A 102 5.39 -13.68 -34.09
C ILE A 102 5.96 -14.33 -32.82
N ILE A 103 7.28 -14.55 -32.76
CA ILE A 103 7.94 -15.10 -31.57
C ILE A 103 7.76 -14.17 -30.36
N ALA A 104 7.96 -12.85 -30.53
CA ALA A 104 7.77 -11.88 -29.45
C ALA A 104 6.31 -11.86 -28.95
N LEU A 105 5.34 -11.89 -29.86
CA LEU A 105 3.92 -11.90 -29.53
C LEU A 105 3.52 -13.21 -28.85
N VAL A 106 3.99 -14.35 -29.34
CA VAL A 106 3.82 -15.66 -28.71
C VAL A 106 4.44 -15.67 -27.32
N LEU A 107 5.64 -15.13 -27.13
CA LEU A 107 6.29 -15.05 -25.82
C LEU A 107 5.50 -14.19 -24.84
N CYS A 108 5.03 -13.01 -25.26
CA CYS A 108 4.16 -12.17 -24.46
C CYS A 108 2.82 -12.86 -24.13
N GLY A 109 2.22 -13.53 -25.11
CA GLY A 109 0.98 -14.28 -24.94
C GLY A 109 1.14 -15.46 -24.00
N LEU A 110 2.26 -16.17 -24.08
CA LEU A 110 2.60 -17.31 -23.21
C LEU A 110 2.89 -16.84 -21.78
N LEU A 111 3.59 -15.72 -21.60
CA LEU A 111 3.77 -15.08 -20.29
C LEU A 111 2.44 -14.67 -19.67
N LEU A 112 1.57 -14.03 -20.45
CA LEU A 112 0.24 -13.62 -20.01
C LEU A 112 -0.62 -14.83 -19.62
N TRP A 113 -0.67 -15.84 -20.49
CA TRP A 113 -1.39 -17.09 -20.25
C TRP A 113 -0.88 -17.79 -19.00
N GLY A 114 0.43 -17.97 -18.87
CA GLY A 114 1.04 -18.63 -17.72
C GLY A 114 0.79 -17.91 -16.40
N THR A 115 0.77 -16.57 -16.43
CA THR A 115 0.45 -15.74 -15.25
C THR A 115 -1.03 -15.86 -14.86
N LEU A 116 -1.94 -15.83 -15.83
CA LEU A 116 -3.38 -15.96 -15.59
C LEU A 116 -3.79 -17.38 -15.14
N ALA A 117 -3.10 -18.40 -15.65
CA ALA A 117 -3.34 -19.80 -15.30
C ALA A 117 -2.69 -20.24 -13.97
N ASP A 118 -1.94 -19.36 -13.31
CA ASP A 118 -1.23 -19.63 -12.04
C ASP A 118 -0.33 -20.89 -12.10
N VAL A 119 0.29 -21.15 -13.26
CA VAL A 119 1.16 -22.31 -13.48
C VAL A 119 2.64 -21.96 -13.29
N SER A 120 3.42 -22.92 -12.78
CA SER A 120 4.88 -22.80 -12.70
C SER A 120 5.50 -22.78 -14.12
N PRO A 121 6.53 -21.96 -14.41
CA PRO A 121 7.28 -21.07 -13.52
C PRO A 121 6.71 -19.64 -13.37
N PHE A 122 5.60 -19.31 -14.02
CA PHE A 122 5.10 -17.93 -14.13
C PHE A 122 4.61 -17.35 -12.80
N ASN A 123 4.16 -18.20 -11.87
CA ASN A 123 3.77 -17.78 -10.53
C ASN A 123 4.94 -17.59 -9.54
N GLN A 124 6.19 -17.88 -9.94
CA GLN A 124 7.33 -17.80 -9.03
C GLN A 124 7.59 -16.37 -8.51
N VAL A 125 7.38 -15.34 -9.34
CA VAL A 125 7.51 -13.94 -8.92
C VAL A 125 6.48 -13.59 -7.85
N PHE A 126 5.25 -14.04 -8.01
CA PHE A 126 4.20 -13.87 -7.01
C PHE A 126 4.51 -14.66 -5.73
N ALA A 127 4.94 -15.92 -5.86
CA ALA A 127 5.33 -16.74 -4.72
C ALA A 127 6.51 -16.14 -3.93
N LEU A 128 7.49 -15.54 -4.63
CA LEU A 128 8.59 -14.82 -4.01
C LEU A 128 8.09 -13.58 -3.26
N ARG A 129 7.15 -12.84 -3.84
CA ARG A 129 6.52 -11.69 -3.18
C ARG A 129 5.78 -12.11 -1.90
N GLU A 130 5.02 -13.20 -1.95
CA GLU A 130 4.33 -13.72 -0.76
C GLU A 130 5.30 -14.22 0.31
N LYS A 131 6.44 -14.82 -0.08
CA LYS A 131 7.53 -15.14 0.86
C LYS A 131 8.08 -13.87 1.52
N ALA A 132 8.35 -12.83 0.74
CA ALA A 132 8.82 -11.54 1.26
C ALA A 132 7.81 -10.92 2.24
N LYS A 133 6.51 -10.99 1.96
CA LYS A 133 5.46 -10.53 2.88
C LYS A 133 5.42 -11.34 4.18
N ARG A 134 5.51 -12.67 4.11
CA ARG A 134 5.51 -13.53 5.30
C ARG A 134 6.68 -13.26 6.25
N ILE A 135 7.84 -12.85 5.70
CA ILE A 135 8.97 -12.42 6.54
C ILE A 135 8.53 -11.23 7.42
N TRP A 136 7.82 -10.26 6.85
CA TRP A 136 7.30 -9.13 7.62
C TRP A 136 6.24 -9.56 8.66
N ASP A 137 5.34 -10.47 8.30
CA ASP A 137 4.30 -10.97 9.22
C ASP A 137 4.88 -11.76 10.41
N ASN A 138 6.00 -12.47 10.20
CA ASN A 138 6.65 -13.27 11.25
C ASN A 138 7.65 -12.46 12.09
N SER A 139 8.28 -11.44 11.50
CA SER A 139 9.31 -10.63 12.18
C SER A 139 8.70 -9.47 12.97
N SER A 140 7.47 -9.06 12.64
CA SER A 140 6.77 -7.98 13.32
C SER A 140 5.85 -8.53 14.41
N GLN A 141 5.97 -7.98 15.62
CA GLN A 141 4.90 -8.08 16.62
C GLN A 141 3.64 -7.53 15.95
N ARG A 142 2.69 -8.42 15.62
CA ARG A 142 1.42 -8.05 14.97
C ARG A 142 0.87 -6.81 15.66
N ALA A 143 0.66 -5.74 14.89
CA ALA A 143 -0.02 -4.56 15.40
C ALA A 143 -1.35 -5.04 16.02
N PRO A 144 -1.56 -4.85 17.34
CA PRO A 144 -2.80 -5.29 17.99
C PRO A 144 -4.02 -4.66 17.33
N LEU A 145 -3.82 -3.48 16.75
CA LEU A 145 -4.81 -2.69 16.04
C LEU A 145 -4.33 -2.42 14.61
N PRO A 146 -5.11 -2.80 13.57
CA PRO A 146 -4.83 -2.38 12.21
C PRO A 146 -5.00 -0.86 12.10
N HIS A 147 -4.12 -0.20 11.35
CA HIS A 147 -4.21 1.23 11.07
C HIS A 147 -4.32 2.13 12.31
N ALA A 148 -3.68 1.75 13.41
CA ALA A 148 -3.69 2.54 14.64
C ALA A 148 -3.18 3.98 14.44
N GLU A 149 -2.37 4.24 13.41
CA GLU A 149 -1.96 5.59 13.03
C GLU A 149 -3.13 6.51 12.64
N LEU A 150 -4.29 5.94 12.31
CA LEU A 150 -5.52 6.65 11.91
C LEU A 150 -6.58 6.69 13.01
N LEU A 151 -6.28 6.17 14.21
CA LEU A 151 -7.24 6.11 15.32
C LEU A 151 -6.94 7.22 16.34
N THR A 152 -8.00 7.73 16.97
CA THR A 152 -7.88 8.59 18.17
C THR A 152 -7.61 7.74 19.42
N LEU A 153 -7.27 8.37 20.54
CA LEU A 153 -7.05 7.63 21.80
C LEU A 153 -8.30 6.88 22.24
N VAL A 154 -9.48 7.48 22.06
CA VAL A 154 -10.77 6.86 22.39
C VAL A 154 -10.97 5.59 21.56
N GLN A 155 -10.77 5.66 20.25
CA GLN A 155 -10.93 4.50 19.36
C GLN A 155 -9.88 3.41 19.65
N VAL A 156 -8.65 3.79 20.02
CA VAL A 156 -7.62 2.85 20.48
C VAL A 156 -8.02 2.17 21.79
N ALA A 157 -8.63 2.91 22.72
CA ALA A 157 -9.14 2.39 23.99
C ALA A 157 -10.26 1.36 23.74
N ASP A 158 -11.25 1.73 22.93
CA ASP A 158 -12.37 0.87 22.56
C ASP A 158 -11.89 -0.41 21.87
N ALA A 159 -11.02 -0.29 20.87
CA ALA A 159 -10.54 -1.42 20.10
C ALA A 159 -9.58 -2.33 20.91
N SER A 160 -8.95 -1.82 21.97
CA SER A 160 -8.10 -2.60 22.87
C SER A 160 -8.82 -3.11 24.13
N GLY A 161 -10.10 -2.75 24.31
CA GLY A 161 -10.89 -3.10 25.50
C GLY A 161 -10.33 -2.49 26.79
N ARG A 162 -9.67 -1.33 26.70
CA ARG A 162 -9.03 -0.64 27.84
C ARG A 162 -9.72 0.67 28.12
N ASP A 163 -9.61 1.12 29.36
CA ASP A 163 -10.12 2.42 29.77
C ASP A 163 -9.25 3.56 29.20
N VAL A 164 -9.91 4.54 28.56
CA VAL A 164 -9.26 5.69 27.92
C VAL A 164 -8.53 6.57 28.93
N ALA A 165 -9.06 6.70 30.16
CA ALA A 165 -8.42 7.51 31.21
C ALA A 165 -7.09 6.87 31.65
N THR A 166 -7.03 5.55 31.72
CA THR A 166 -5.80 4.80 31.99
C THR A 166 -4.75 4.99 30.89
N LEU A 167 -5.14 4.91 29.61
CA LEU A 167 -4.20 5.15 28.50
C LEU A 167 -3.68 6.59 28.50
N ARG A 168 -4.56 7.56 28.76
CA ARG A 168 -4.22 8.99 28.86
C ARG A 168 -3.24 9.24 30.01
N ALA A 169 -3.51 8.68 31.19
CA ALA A 169 -2.62 8.82 32.34
C ALA A 169 -1.19 8.29 32.06
N ASN A 170 -1.06 7.18 31.33
CA ASN A 170 0.25 6.64 30.93
C ASN A 170 1.00 7.56 29.95
N LEU A 171 0.28 8.22 29.04
CA LEU A 171 0.85 9.16 28.08
C LEU A 171 1.24 10.49 28.75
N ASP A 172 0.39 10.98 29.66
CA ASP A 172 0.64 12.18 30.46
C ASP A 172 1.86 12.00 31.38
N ALA A 173 2.05 10.79 31.94
CA ALA A 173 3.23 10.44 32.72
C ALA A 173 4.54 10.56 31.93
N GLN A 174 4.48 10.39 30.60
CA GLN A 174 5.62 10.60 29.69
C GLN A 174 5.67 12.02 29.09
N LYS A 175 4.83 12.95 29.60
CA LYS A 175 4.71 14.33 29.12
C LYS A 175 4.29 14.45 27.66
N ILE A 176 3.54 13.47 27.15
CA ILE A 176 2.98 13.49 25.79
C ILE A 176 1.61 14.16 25.85
N GLN A 177 1.48 15.31 25.20
CA GLN A 177 0.24 16.11 25.19
C GLN A 177 -0.34 16.15 23.78
N ALA A 178 -1.62 15.84 23.69
CA ALA A 178 -2.41 15.93 22.46
C ALA A 178 -3.87 16.16 22.80
N ASP A 179 -4.63 16.71 21.85
CA ASP A 179 -6.08 16.64 21.90
C ASP A 179 -6.52 15.22 21.50
N TRP A 180 -6.61 14.34 22.50
CA TRP A 180 -6.85 12.91 22.33
C TRP A 180 -8.23 12.54 21.77
N ASP A 181 -9.14 13.51 21.68
CA ASP A 181 -10.49 13.32 21.15
C ASP A 181 -10.54 13.58 19.64
N THR A 182 -9.62 14.41 19.12
CA THR A 182 -9.59 14.82 17.70
C THR A 182 -8.30 14.41 16.97
N GLU A 183 -7.17 14.33 17.66
CA GLU A 183 -5.88 14.02 17.06
C GLU A 183 -5.68 12.51 16.88
N PHE A 184 -5.11 12.15 15.73
CA PHE A 184 -4.74 10.77 15.43
C PHE A 184 -3.42 10.39 16.07
N PHE A 185 -3.33 9.11 16.50
CA PHE A 185 -2.12 8.51 17.04
C PHE A 185 -0.88 8.71 16.16
N GLY A 186 -1.05 8.64 14.83
CA GLY A 186 0.06 8.83 13.89
C GLY A 186 0.64 10.26 13.93
N VAL A 187 -0.23 11.27 14.01
CA VAL A 187 0.17 12.69 14.05
C VAL A 187 0.87 13.00 15.37
N VAL A 188 0.33 12.50 16.47
CA VAL A 188 0.94 12.67 17.80
C VAL A 188 2.29 11.95 17.86
N ALA A 189 2.39 10.72 17.36
CA ALA A 189 3.65 9.98 17.34
C ALA A 189 4.73 10.75 16.55
N GLU A 190 4.39 11.24 15.36
CA GLU A 190 5.31 12.02 14.52
C GLU A 190 5.78 13.32 15.20
N ARG A 191 4.88 14.06 15.85
CA ARG A 191 5.19 15.28 16.62
C ARG A 191 6.28 15.05 17.67
N TYR A 192 6.25 13.88 18.31
CA TYR A 192 7.21 13.50 19.35
C TYR A 192 8.39 12.66 18.81
N GLY A 193 8.52 12.51 17.49
CA GLY A 193 9.61 11.73 16.86
C GLY A 193 9.54 10.23 17.15
N MET A 194 8.34 9.73 17.42
CA MET A 194 8.05 8.33 17.74
C MET A 194 7.29 7.65 16.61
N THR A 195 7.29 6.34 16.61
CA THR A 195 6.41 5.52 15.75
C THR A 195 5.06 5.31 16.45
N PRO A 196 3.97 5.08 15.68
CA PRO A 196 2.67 4.73 16.27
C PRO A 196 2.75 3.51 17.21
N MET A 197 3.63 2.56 16.90
CA MET A 197 3.91 1.41 17.76
C MET A 197 4.49 1.82 19.12
N GLU A 198 5.51 2.68 19.13
CA GLU A 198 6.14 3.15 20.37
C GLU A 198 5.15 3.94 21.23
N LEU A 199 4.38 4.83 20.61
CA LEU A 199 3.35 5.62 21.30
C LEU A 199 2.28 4.70 21.91
N TYR A 200 1.82 3.69 21.17
CA TYR A 200 0.87 2.71 21.67
C TYR A 200 1.46 1.89 22.82
N GLY A 201 2.72 1.47 22.70
CA GLY A 201 3.45 0.76 23.75
C GLY A 201 3.43 1.54 25.07
N ILE A 202 3.69 2.85 25.01
CA ILE A 202 3.58 3.74 26.17
C ILE A 202 2.16 3.80 26.70
N ALA A 203 1.17 4.04 25.83
CA ALA A 203 -0.24 4.14 26.22
C ALA A 203 -0.71 2.90 27.00
N VAL A 204 -0.33 1.71 26.55
CA VAL A 204 -0.72 0.45 27.20
C VAL A 204 0.14 0.07 28.42
N GLY A 205 1.07 0.93 28.83
CA GLY A 205 1.93 0.74 30.00
C GLY A 205 3.12 -0.20 29.77
N ARG A 206 3.49 -0.48 28.52
CA ARG A 206 4.73 -1.21 28.18
C ARG A 206 5.91 -0.25 28.17
N THR A 207 6.35 0.19 29.35
CA THR A 207 7.58 0.96 29.51
C THR A 207 8.78 0.02 29.50
N GLY A 208 9.34 -0.24 28.30
CA GLY A 208 10.67 -0.85 28.18
C GLY A 208 10.82 -1.96 27.14
N GLN A 209 10.61 -1.67 25.86
CA GLN A 209 11.36 -2.34 24.78
C GLN A 209 11.19 -1.57 23.47
N GLY A 210 12.32 -1.17 22.88
CA GLY A 210 12.37 -0.72 21.48
C GLY A 210 12.52 0.78 21.29
N ARG A 211 13.69 1.34 21.65
CA ARG A 211 14.27 2.46 20.90
C ARG A 211 15.04 1.79 19.76
N GLY A 212 14.63 1.98 18.50
CA GLY A 212 15.22 1.26 17.34
C GLY A 212 16.71 1.57 17.10
N PRO A 213 17.35 1.11 15.99
CA PRO A 213 16.88 0.22 14.92
C PRO A 213 17.84 -0.98 14.67
N GLY A 214 17.31 -2.19 14.50
CA GLY A 214 18.05 -3.34 13.97
C GLY A 214 18.98 -4.05 14.97
N GLY A 215 18.79 -5.36 15.10
CA GLY A 215 19.78 -6.27 15.69
C GLY A 215 19.30 -7.08 16.89
N GLY A 216 19.34 -8.41 16.73
CA GLY A 216 19.88 -9.29 17.77
C GLY A 216 18.94 -9.81 18.85
N GLN A 217 18.56 -11.07 18.68
CA GLN A 217 18.66 -12.15 19.68
C GLN A 217 18.09 -11.93 21.10
N GLY A 218 17.04 -12.71 21.37
CA GLY A 218 17.15 -13.82 22.32
C GLY A 218 17.10 -13.46 23.81
N ARG A 219 15.96 -13.75 24.43
CA ARG A 219 15.97 -14.48 25.70
C ARG A 219 14.67 -15.26 25.87
N GLN A 220 14.76 -16.56 25.62
CA GLN A 220 13.90 -17.56 26.24
C GLN A 220 14.15 -17.47 27.75
N SER A 221 13.10 -17.17 28.52
CA SER A 221 13.05 -17.58 29.91
C SER A 221 12.53 -19.01 29.93
N ILE A 222 13.43 -19.89 30.36
CA ILE A 222 13.19 -21.27 30.74
C ILE A 222 12.48 -21.19 32.09
N ASP A 223 11.21 -21.55 32.10
CA ASP A 223 10.52 -21.89 33.33
C ASP A 223 10.08 -23.35 33.15
N ASP A 224 10.90 -24.24 33.71
CA ASP A 224 10.57 -25.63 33.99
C ASP A 224 9.25 -25.68 34.75
N GLU A 225 8.27 -26.45 34.25
CA GLU A 225 7.47 -27.28 35.13
C GLU A 225 6.91 -28.50 34.39
N SER A 226 7.38 -29.64 34.87
CA SER A 226 7.00 -30.99 34.52
C SER A 226 5.53 -31.27 34.78
N HIS A 227 4.78 -31.64 33.75
CA HIS A 227 3.66 -32.57 33.90
C HIS A 227 3.61 -33.54 32.71
N ALA A 228 4.06 -34.76 32.98
CA ALA A 228 3.79 -35.92 32.14
C ALA A 228 2.28 -36.21 32.16
N GLY A 229 1.67 -36.20 30.97
CA GLY A 229 0.29 -36.61 30.76
C GLY A 229 0.16 -37.30 29.41
N PHE A 230 0.20 -38.63 29.42
CA PHE A 230 -0.17 -39.47 28.29
C PHE A 230 -1.64 -39.24 27.94
N GLY A 231 -1.92 -38.88 26.68
CA GLY A 231 -3.27 -38.58 26.19
C GLY A 231 -3.41 -38.89 24.70
N GLN A 232 -3.91 -40.09 24.46
CA GLN A 232 -4.18 -40.76 23.19
C GLN A 232 -5.15 -40.02 22.25
N GLY A 233 -4.80 -39.99 20.95
CA GLY A 233 -5.71 -40.18 19.82
C GLY A 233 -6.97 -39.32 19.69
N GLY A 234 -6.93 -38.30 18.83
CA GLY A 234 -8.11 -37.60 18.33
C GLY A 234 -8.02 -37.34 16.83
N ARG A 235 -8.56 -38.24 16.01
CA ARG A 235 -8.87 -38.00 14.60
C ARG A 235 -9.99 -36.97 14.51
N GLY A 236 -9.73 -35.82 13.90
CA GLY A 236 -10.74 -34.82 13.56
C GLY A 236 -10.68 -34.52 12.06
N ALA A 237 -11.50 -35.23 11.30
CA ALA A 237 -11.87 -34.83 9.95
C ALA A 237 -13.03 -33.82 10.05
N GLY A 238 -12.88 -32.69 9.36
CA GLY A 238 -13.89 -31.66 9.13
C GLY A 238 -13.16 -30.52 8.42
N GLY A 239 -13.30 -30.30 7.12
CA GLY A 239 -14.51 -30.35 6.33
C GLY A 239 -14.82 -28.92 5.92
N SER A 240 -14.72 -28.65 4.61
CA SER A 240 -15.10 -27.42 3.90
C SER A 240 -14.29 -26.16 4.24
N GLY A 241 -13.66 -25.47 3.29
CA GLY A 241 -14.21 -25.13 1.98
C GLY A 241 -15.11 -23.91 2.16
N GLY A 242 -14.49 -22.74 2.19
CA GLY A 242 -15.15 -21.44 2.35
C GLY A 242 -14.45 -20.40 1.49
N LEU A 243 -14.51 -20.61 0.17
CA LEU A 243 -14.39 -19.57 -0.82
C LEU A 243 -15.34 -18.44 -0.42
N GLY A 244 -14.78 -17.30 -0.02
CA GLY A 244 -15.52 -16.05 0.13
C GLY A 244 -15.82 -15.45 -1.24
N THR A 245 -16.62 -16.13 -2.05
CA THR A 245 -17.44 -15.52 -3.08
C THR A 245 -18.53 -14.69 -2.39
N GLY A 246 -18.24 -13.42 -2.09
CA GLY A 246 -19.27 -12.39 -1.90
C GLY A 246 -19.52 -11.77 -3.26
N GLY A 247 -20.62 -12.05 -3.95
CA GLY A 247 -21.96 -11.73 -3.47
C GLY A 247 -22.35 -10.42 -4.13
N GLY A 248 -22.77 -10.49 -5.39
CA GLY A 248 -23.30 -9.38 -6.17
C GLY A 248 -24.62 -8.90 -5.59
N GLY A 249 -24.55 -8.11 -4.52
CA GLY A 249 -25.64 -7.24 -4.11
C GLY A 249 -25.62 -5.94 -4.92
N PRO A 250 -26.77 -5.26 -5.09
CA PRO A 250 -26.84 -3.95 -5.72
C PRO A 250 -26.05 -2.96 -4.84
N GLY A 251 -24.80 -2.69 -5.23
CA GLY A 251 -23.82 -1.93 -4.43
C GLY A 251 -22.35 -2.34 -4.62
N ALA A 252 -22.08 -3.38 -5.41
CA ALA A 252 -20.77 -4.02 -5.62
C ALA A 252 -19.61 -3.14 -6.17
N GLY A 253 -19.81 -1.84 -6.38
CA GLY A 253 -18.76 -0.91 -6.86
C GLY A 253 -18.15 -0.01 -5.78
N TYR A 254 -18.88 0.25 -4.70
CA TYR A 254 -18.59 1.41 -3.84
C TYR A 254 -17.40 1.22 -2.90
N GLY A 255 -17.15 -0.01 -2.43
CA GLY A 255 -16.03 -0.26 -1.51
C GLY A 255 -14.65 0.09 -2.08
N ARG A 256 -14.49 0.17 -3.41
CA ARG A 256 -13.23 0.56 -4.07
C ARG A 256 -13.14 2.07 -4.37
N MET A 257 -14.23 2.81 -4.24
CA MET A 257 -14.27 4.24 -4.51
C MET A 257 -13.77 5.01 -3.30
N THR A 258 -13.06 6.12 -3.55
CA THR A 258 -12.62 7.05 -2.51
C THR A 258 -13.80 7.88 -2.00
N LEU A 259 -13.67 8.41 -0.79
CA LEU A 259 -14.64 9.36 -0.24
C LEU A 259 -14.84 10.56 -1.18
N GLN A 260 -13.75 11.09 -1.75
CA GLN A 260 -13.82 12.14 -2.76
C GLN A 260 -14.53 11.69 -4.03
N GLY A 261 -14.31 10.45 -4.47
CA GLY A 261 -14.96 9.87 -5.65
C GLY A 261 -16.46 9.72 -5.46
N ILE A 262 -16.91 9.25 -4.28
CA ILE A 262 -18.34 9.11 -3.98
C ILE A 262 -19.02 10.47 -3.82
N CYS A 263 -18.37 11.42 -3.16
CA CYS A 263 -18.90 12.78 -3.00
C CYS A 263 -19.08 13.47 -4.36
N SER A 264 -18.13 13.28 -5.27
CA SER A 264 -18.21 13.81 -6.65
C SER A 264 -19.35 13.17 -7.44
N ALA A 265 -19.58 11.86 -7.29
CA ALA A 265 -20.65 11.12 -7.97
C ALA A 265 -22.05 11.49 -7.46
N GLU A 266 -22.19 11.68 -6.14
CA GLU A 266 -23.45 12.01 -5.46
C GLU A 266 -23.72 13.52 -5.36
N LYS A 267 -22.82 14.36 -5.92
CA LYS A 267 -22.87 15.84 -5.86
C LYS A 267 -22.91 16.39 -4.44
N ILE A 268 -22.16 15.77 -3.54
CA ILE A 268 -22.01 16.18 -2.15
C ILE A 268 -20.67 16.90 -2.01
N GLU A 269 -20.64 18.03 -1.33
CA GLU A 269 -19.39 18.72 -1.05
C GLU A 269 -18.53 17.87 -0.08
N ILE A 270 -17.26 17.69 -0.40
CA ILE A 270 -16.35 16.84 0.40
C ILE A 270 -16.25 17.31 1.85
N GLN A 271 -16.24 18.62 2.10
CA GLN A 271 -16.17 19.15 3.46
C GLN A 271 -17.44 18.82 4.25
N THR A 272 -18.61 19.00 3.65
CA THR A 272 -19.90 18.61 4.24
C THR A 272 -19.95 17.11 4.57
N ALA A 273 -19.39 16.25 3.70
CA ALA A 273 -19.31 14.80 3.95
C ALA A 273 -18.39 14.47 5.13
N LEU A 274 -17.23 15.12 5.21
CA LEU A 274 -16.28 14.96 6.32
C LEU A 274 -16.90 15.39 7.65
N ASP A 275 -17.61 16.52 7.67
CA ASP A 275 -18.25 17.04 8.87
C ASP A 275 -19.37 16.11 9.38
N ARG A 276 -20.14 15.51 8.45
CA ARG A 276 -21.19 14.52 8.80
C ARG A 276 -20.62 13.23 9.35
N LEU A 277 -19.58 12.71 8.72
CA LEU A 277 -18.88 11.53 9.21
C LEU A 277 -18.23 11.82 10.57
N ALA A 278 -17.61 12.97 10.76
CA ALA A 278 -17.01 13.37 12.04
C ALA A 278 -18.06 13.46 13.16
N LYS A 279 -19.26 13.99 12.88
CA LYS A 279 -20.39 13.99 13.83
C LYS A 279 -20.87 12.59 14.19
N ALA A 280 -20.74 11.62 13.28
CA ALA A 280 -21.05 10.22 13.53
C ALA A 280 -19.90 9.45 14.19
N GLY A 281 -18.82 10.13 14.60
CA GLY A 281 -17.62 9.52 15.18
C GLY A 281 -16.73 8.79 14.16
N ILE A 282 -16.96 9.01 12.86
CA ILE A 282 -16.25 8.39 11.75
C ILE A 282 -15.32 9.44 11.15
N MET A 283 -14.02 9.37 11.42
CA MET A 283 -13.07 10.25 10.72
C MET A 283 -12.56 9.59 9.45
N ALA A 284 -12.62 10.35 8.36
CA ALA A 284 -12.19 9.90 7.04
C ALA A 284 -11.32 10.97 6.37
N LYS A 285 -10.48 10.55 5.42
CA LYS A 285 -9.73 11.44 4.52
C LYS A 285 -10.33 11.36 3.12
N PRO A 286 -10.25 12.43 2.31
CA PRO A 286 -10.82 12.45 0.95
C PRO A 286 -10.33 11.31 0.04
N ASP A 287 -9.09 10.87 0.20
CA ASP A 287 -8.43 9.85 -0.61
C ASP A 287 -8.66 8.41 -0.11
N GLN A 288 -9.25 8.23 1.08
CA GLN A 288 -9.55 6.90 1.61
C GLN A 288 -10.71 6.25 0.88
N THR A 289 -10.59 4.95 0.64
CA THR A 289 -11.70 4.15 0.08
C THR A 289 -12.80 3.92 1.10
N LEU A 290 -14.04 3.82 0.64
CA LEU A 290 -15.18 3.48 1.50
C LEU A 290 -14.98 2.15 2.24
N ARG A 291 -14.23 1.20 1.68
CA ARG A 291 -13.82 -0.03 2.38
C ARG A 291 -12.86 0.23 3.53
N GLN A 292 -11.86 1.09 3.35
CA GLN A 292 -10.93 1.43 4.43
C GLN A 292 -11.64 2.16 5.57
N ILE A 293 -12.57 3.07 5.23
CA ILE A 293 -13.38 3.78 6.23
C ILE A 293 -14.28 2.78 6.97
N ALA A 294 -14.92 1.86 6.25
CA ALA A 294 -15.77 0.78 6.80
C ALA A 294 -15.02 -0.16 7.75
N GLU A 295 -13.81 -0.56 7.37
CA GLU A 295 -12.98 -1.46 8.15
C GLU A 295 -12.50 -0.82 9.46
N VAL A 296 -12.37 0.52 9.48
CA VAL A 296 -12.02 1.30 10.68
C VAL A 296 -13.23 1.58 11.57
N SER A 297 -14.39 1.89 11.00
CA SER A 297 -15.60 2.25 11.75
C SER A 297 -16.48 1.04 12.12
N GLY A 298 -16.15 -0.16 11.65
CA GLY A 298 -16.97 -1.36 11.84
C GLY A 298 -18.28 -1.34 11.03
N LEU A 299 -18.43 -0.39 10.11
CA LEU A 299 -19.62 -0.23 9.27
C LEU A 299 -19.41 -0.88 7.90
N ARG A 300 -20.48 -1.14 7.16
CA ARG A 300 -20.40 -1.55 5.75
C ARG A 300 -20.17 -0.33 4.86
N PRO A 301 -19.47 -0.47 3.72
CA PRO A 301 -19.26 0.63 2.77
C PRO A 301 -20.56 1.31 2.29
N SER A 302 -21.68 0.58 2.27
CA SER A 302 -23.01 1.11 1.95
C SER A 302 -23.57 2.00 3.06
N GLU A 303 -23.36 1.65 4.33
CA GLU A 303 -23.84 2.40 5.49
C GLU A 303 -23.14 3.76 5.57
N ILE A 304 -21.86 3.83 5.19
CA ILE A 304 -21.12 5.10 5.11
C ILE A 304 -21.76 6.07 4.11
N ILE A 305 -22.32 5.57 3.00
CA ILE A 305 -23.01 6.42 2.02
C ILE A 305 -24.29 7.01 2.61
N GLU A 306 -25.02 6.24 3.43
CA GLU A 306 -26.22 6.70 4.12
C GLU A 306 -25.90 7.83 5.11
N TRP A 307 -24.75 7.75 5.80
CA TRP A 307 -24.28 8.82 6.70
C TRP A 307 -23.85 10.10 5.97
N ILE A 308 -23.43 10.00 4.71
CA ILE A 308 -22.99 11.15 3.90
C ILE A 308 -24.18 11.81 3.20
N LYS A 309 -25.22 11.05 2.84
CA LYS A 309 -26.43 11.60 2.18
C LYS A 309 -27.20 12.54 3.12
N PRO A 310 -27.82 13.61 2.58
CA PRO A 310 -28.71 14.43 3.39
C PRO A 310 -29.85 13.56 3.92
N ILE A 311 -30.15 13.67 5.22
CA ILE A 311 -31.29 13.00 5.85
C ILE A 311 -32.54 13.46 5.09
N SER A 312 -33.12 12.57 4.29
CA SER A 312 -34.46 12.78 3.74
C SER A 312 -35.45 12.55 4.89
N ASN A 313 -35.89 13.62 5.52
CA ASN A 313 -37.10 13.57 6.35
C ASN A 313 -38.28 13.30 5.41
N GLU A 314 -38.79 12.07 5.40
CA GLU A 314 -40.23 11.82 5.22
C GLU A 314 -40.89 11.73 6.60
#